data_AF-B3T024-F1
#
_entry.id   AF-B3T024-F1
#
_cell.length_a   1.000
_cell.length_b   1.000
_cell.length_c   1.000
_cell.angle_alpha   90.00
_cell.angle_beta   90.00
_cell.angle_gamma   90.00
#
_symmetry.space_group_name_H-M   'P 1'
#
loop_
_entity.id
_entity.type
_entity.pdbx_description
1 polymer ?
#
loop_
_entity_poly.entity_id
_entity_poly.type
_entity_poly.pdbx_seq_one_letter_code
_entity_poly.pdbx_strand_id
1 'polypeptide(L)'
;MQIRTSHPKAIWKVKTVLGEGTLWAPSQNSIFFVDIKKKKIFILNTKTKKKKIFKVNKEIGFLSHIKESIFLLGLKSELRIVNVINK
;
A
#
# COMPACT_ATOMS: atom_id res chain seq x y z
N MET A 1 20.36 -13.94 -15.06
CA MET A 1 19.03 -13.91 -14.41
C MET A 1 17.97 -14.01 -15.50
N GLN A 2 17.22 -15.11 -15.60
CA GLN A 2 16.06 -15.18 -16.50
C GLN A 2 14.84 -14.58 -15.79
N ILE A 3 14.29 -13.50 -16.33
CA ILE A 3 13.06 -12.90 -15.81
C ILE A 3 11.88 -13.72 -16.34
N ARG A 4 11.13 -14.34 -15.43
CA ARG A 4 9.87 -15.00 -15.78
C ARG A 4 8.77 -13.95 -15.89
N THR A 5 8.16 -13.84 -17.07
CA THR A 5 7.06 -12.91 -17.32
C THR A 5 5.73 -13.65 -17.41
N SER A 6 4.62 -12.91 -17.33
CA SER A 6 3.26 -13.42 -17.54
C SER A 6 2.41 -12.32 -18.15
N HIS A 7 1.22 -12.66 -18.64
CA HIS A 7 0.29 -11.66 -19.14
C HIS A 7 -0.19 -10.76 -17.99
N PRO A 8 -0.09 -9.43 -18.12
CA PRO A 8 -0.50 -8.53 -17.06
C PRO A 8 -2.01 -8.65 -16.81
N LYS A 9 -2.39 -8.82 -15.54
CA LYS A 9 -3.79 -8.90 -15.12
C LYS A 9 -4.06 -7.91 -13.99
N ALA A 10 -5.13 -7.14 -14.12
CA ALA A 10 -5.59 -6.27 -13.05
C ALA A 10 -6.07 -7.12 -11.85
N ILE A 11 -5.29 -7.12 -10.77
CA ILE A 11 -5.63 -7.82 -9.51
C ILE A 11 -6.61 -7.02 -8.65
N TRP A 12 -6.69 -5.71 -8.84
CA TRP A 12 -7.66 -4.83 -8.17
C TRP A 12 -7.98 -3.59 -9.01
N LYS A 13 -9.22 -3.52 -9.53
CA LYS A 13 -9.72 -2.37 -10.31
C LYS A 13 -10.30 -1.27 -9.41
N VAL A 14 -9.45 -0.56 -8.65
CA VAL A 14 -9.91 0.35 -7.59
C VAL A 14 -10.28 1.77 -8.05
N LYS A 15 -9.97 2.14 -9.30
CA LYS A 15 -10.23 3.48 -9.88
C LYS A 15 -9.65 4.61 -8.99
N THR A 16 -8.35 4.52 -8.68
CA THR A 16 -7.62 5.60 -8.01
C THR A 16 -7.63 6.87 -8.87
N VAL A 17 -7.49 8.04 -8.23
CA VAL A 17 -7.20 9.29 -8.94
C VAL A 17 -5.73 9.36 -9.29
N LEU A 18 -4.86 9.14 -8.30
CA LEU A 18 -3.42 9.05 -8.49
C LEU A 18 -2.86 7.92 -7.65
N GLY A 19 -2.78 6.73 -8.26
CA GLY A 19 -2.27 5.51 -7.62
C GLY A 19 -0.76 5.46 -7.66
N GLU A 20 -0.10 5.37 -6.51
CA GLU A 20 1.36 5.45 -6.39
C GLU A 20 1.90 4.60 -5.23
N GLY A 21 3.23 4.58 -5.05
CA GLY A 21 3.87 4.08 -3.82
C GLY A 21 3.61 2.61 -3.55
N THR A 22 3.73 1.76 -4.59
CA THR A 22 3.49 0.32 -4.47
C THR A 22 4.60 -0.34 -3.66
N LEU A 23 4.22 -1.14 -2.66
CA LEU A 23 5.13 -1.85 -1.77
C LEU A 23 4.68 -3.30 -1.58
N TRP A 24 5.60 -4.25 -1.73
CA TRP A 24 5.39 -5.64 -1.34
C TRP A 24 5.94 -5.88 0.06
N ALA A 25 5.09 -6.32 0.98
CA ALA A 25 5.49 -6.73 2.33
C ALA A 25 5.36 -8.27 2.47
N PRO A 26 6.46 -9.03 2.27
CA PRO A 26 6.42 -10.49 2.24
C PRO A 26 5.88 -11.12 3.53
N SER A 27 6.26 -10.58 4.69
CA SER A 27 5.84 -11.07 6.00
C SER A 27 4.32 -11.03 6.21
N GLN A 28 3.62 -10.15 5.49
CA GLN A 28 2.17 -9.98 5.55
C GLN A 28 1.44 -10.58 4.36
N ASN A 29 2.17 -11.17 3.40
CA ASN A 29 1.64 -11.60 2.10
C ASN A 29 0.77 -10.51 1.45
N SER A 30 1.18 -9.24 1.55
CA SER A 30 0.32 -8.12 1.17
C SER A 30 1.03 -7.10 0.28
N ILE A 31 0.32 -6.67 -0.76
CA ILE A 31 0.68 -5.55 -1.61
C ILE A 31 -0.02 -4.31 -1.05
N PHE A 32 0.76 -3.26 -0.87
CA PHE A 32 0.31 -1.94 -0.48
C PHE A 32 0.47 -0.97 -1.64
N PHE A 33 -0.41 0.02 -1.71
CA PHE A 33 -0.25 1.18 -2.58
C PHE A 33 -1.13 2.32 -2.06
N VAL A 34 -0.93 3.53 -2.55
CA VAL A 34 -1.68 4.72 -2.10
C VAL A 34 -2.50 5.33 -3.23
N ASP A 35 -3.56 6.06 -2.86
CA ASP A 35 -4.13 7.10 -3.70
C ASP A 35 -3.82 8.44 -3.05
N ILE A 36 -2.88 9.18 -3.64
CA ILE A 36 -2.34 10.43 -3.09
C ILE A 36 -3.48 11.43 -2.89
N LYS A 37 -4.30 11.62 -3.94
CA LYS A 37 -5.36 12.62 -3.98
C LYS A 37 -6.56 12.23 -3.13
N LYS A 38 -6.91 10.95 -3.06
CA LYS A 38 -7.99 10.46 -2.19
C LYS A 38 -7.54 10.17 -0.74
N LYS A 39 -6.25 10.36 -0.41
CA LYS A 39 -5.69 10.15 0.95
C LYS A 39 -5.99 8.75 1.49
N LYS A 40 -5.73 7.72 0.67
CA LYS A 40 -6.04 6.32 1.00
C LYS A 40 -4.80 5.44 0.85
N ILE A 41 -4.68 4.47 1.75
CA ILE A 41 -3.77 3.33 1.63
C ILE A 41 -4.63 2.11 1.30
N PHE A 42 -4.23 1.37 0.28
CA PHE A 42 -4.86 0.15 -0.16
C PHE A 42 -3.97 -1.03 0.19
N ILE A 43 -4.58 -2.10 0.70
CA ILE A 43 -3.87 -3.30 1.14
C ILE A 43 -4.57 -4.50 0.49
N LEU A 44 -3.83 -5.27 -0.31
CA LEU A 44 -4.30 -6.50 -0.91
C LEU A 44 -3.46 -7.67 -0.39
N ASN A 45 -4.08 -8.54 0.39
CA ASN A 45 -3.46 -9.79 0.78
C ASN A 45 -3.47 -10.76 -0.42
N THR A 46 -2.30 -11.16 -0.91
CA THR A 46 -2.15 -11.95 -2.14
C THR A 46 -2.53 -13.41 -1.96
N LYS A 47 -2.49 -13.95 -0.73
CA LYS A 47 -2.94 -15.32 -0.40
C LYS A 47 -4.46 -15.40 -0.28
N THR A 48 -5.04 -14.59 0.61
CA THR A 48 -6.48 -14.62 0.94
C THR A 48 -7.35 -13.77 0.02
N LYS A 49 -6.74 -12.94 -0.84
CA LYS A 49 -7.40 -11.95 -1.71
C LYS A 49 -8.21 -10.88 -0.97
N LYS A 50 -8.12 -10.82 0.37
CA LYS A 50 -8.76 -9.79 1.19
C LYS A 50 -8.19 -8.41 0.85
N LYS A 51 -9.09 -7.44 0.73
CA LYS A 51 -8.80 -6.03 0.42
C LYS A 51 -9.16 -5.18 1.62
N LYS A 52 -8.26 -4.29 2.01
CA LYS A 52 -8.51 -3.27 3.05
C LYS A 52 -8.16 -1.89 2.51
N ILE A 53 -8.88 -0.89 3.00
CA ILE A 53 -8.66 0.51 2.66
C ILE A 53 -8.54 1.29 3.95
N PHE A 54 -7.43 1.99 4.13
CA PHE A 54 -7.18 2.85 5.28
C PHE A 54 -7.17 4.30 4.83
N LYS A 55 -7.89 5.17 5.54
CA LYS A 55 -7.93 6.61 5.26
C LYS A 55 -6.86 7.32 6.09
N VAL A 56 -6.15 8.26 5.48
CA VAL A 56 -5.21 9.16 6.14
C VAL A 56 -5.73 10.59 6.09
N ASN A 57 -5.35 11.41 7.07
CA ASN A 57 -5.82 12.79 7.19
C ASN A 57 -5.11 13.78 6.25
N LYS A 58 -3.97 13.38 5.67
CA LYS A 58 -3.15 14.19 4.75
C LYS A 58 -2.90 13.44 3.44
N GLU A 59 -2.51 14.17 2.39
CA GLU A 59 -1.97 13.54 1.18
C GLU A 59 -0.76 12.68 1.58
N ILE A 60 -0.72 11.45 1.08
CA ILE A 60 0.32 10.46 1.36
C ILE A 60 1.07 10.19 0.05
N GLY A 61 2.37 10.47 0.02
CA GLY A 61 3.21 10.27 -1.16
C GLY A 61 3.80 8.87 -1.24
N PHE A 62 4.19 8.31 -0.09
CA PHE A 62 4.74 6.96 -0.02
C PHE A 62 4.44 6.28 1.32
N LEU A 63 4.63 4.96 1.33
CA LEU A 63 4.74 4.16 2.54
C LEU A 63 5.99 3.28 2.46
N SER A 64 6.60 2.97 3.60
CA SER A 64 7.70 2.00 3.71
C SER A 64 7.48 1.09 4.90
N HIS A 65 7.77 -0.20 4.73
CA HIS A 65 7.65 -1.20 5.79
C HIS A 65 8.88 -1.15 6.69
N ILE A 66 8.68 -1.01 8.00
CA ILE A 66 9.77 -1.01 8.98
C ILE A 66 9.91 -2.42 9.57
N LYS A 67 8.88 -2.87 10.30
CA LYS A 67 8.81 -4.21 10.91
C LYS A 67 7.37 -4.55 11.22
N GLU A 68 7.02 -5.84 11.17
CA GLU A 68 5.68 -6.32 11.52
C GLU A 68 4.56 -5.50 10.86
N SER A 69 3.77 -4.77 11.65
CA SER A 69 2.66 -3.90 11.25
C SER A 69 3.01 -2.42 11.26
N ILE A 70 4.28 -2.09 11.50
CA ILE A 70 4.80 -0.73 11.65
C ILE A 70 5.31 -0.24 10.30
N PHE A 71 4.81 0.92 9.88
CA PHE A 71 5.14 1.56 8.61
C PHE A 71 5.55 3.02 8.83
N LEU A 72 6.47 3.49 7.99
CA LEU A 72 6.76 4.90 7.80
C LEU A 72 5.88 5.44 6.68
N LEU A 73 5.16 6.52 6.92
CA LEU A 73 4.39 7.24 5.92
C LEU A 73 5.09 8.56 5.58
N GLY A 74 5.23 8.85 4.29
CA GLY A 74 5.53 10.18 3.79
C GLY A 74 4.25 10.95 3.56
N LEU A 75 3.89 11.83 4.49
CA LEU A 75 2.71 12.67 4.39
C LEU A 75 3.11 14.08 3.96
N LYS A 76 2.14 14.87 3.46
CA LYS A 76 2.38 16.28 3.17
C LYS A 76 2.91 17.01 4.42
N SER A 77 4.15 17.49 4.32
CA SER A 77 4.88 18.24 5.36
C SER A 77 5.30 17.45 6.60
N GLU A 78 5.20 16.11 6.62
CA GLU A 78 5.67 15.32 7.76
C GLU A 78 5.99 13.87 7.40
N LEU A 79 6.84 13.25 8.23
CA LEU A 79 7.00 11.80 8.29
C LEU A 79 6.24 11.28 9.51
N ARG A 80 5.54 10.15 9.36
CA ARG A 80 4.77 9.56 10.46
C ARG A 80 4.97 8.05 10.53
N ILE A 81 5.32 7.56 11.72
CA ILE A 81 5.33 6.11 12.00
C ILE A 81 3.94 5.70 12.47
N VAL A 82 3.37 4.65 11.89
CA VAL A 82 2.04 4.14 12.22
C VAL A 82 2.03 2.62 12.32
N ASN A 83 1.16 2.07 13.16
CA ASN A 83 0.81 0.65 13.13
C ASN A 83 -0.47 0.48 12.29
N VAL A 84 -0.36 -0.20 11.15
CA VAL A 84 -1.43 -0.31 10.13
C VAL A 84 -2.40 -1.48 10.42
N ILE A 85 -2.12 -2.34 11.41
CA ILE A 85 -2.99 -3.49 11.76
C ILE A 85 -3.94 -3.19 12.93
N ASN A 86 -3.66 -2.19 13.77
CA ASN A 86 -4.41 -1.93 15.03
C ASN A 86 -5.38 -0.73 15.00
N LYS A 87 -6.01 -0.42 13.87
CA LYS A 87 -7.16 0.50 13.80
C LYS A 87 -8.24 0.00 12.87
#